data_AF-E1RF45-F1
#
_entry.id   AF-E1RF45-F1
#
_cell.length_a   1.000
_cell.length_b   1.000
_cell.length_c   1.000
_cell.angle_alpha   90.00
_cell.angle_beta   90.00
_cell.angle_gamma   90.00
#
_symmetry.space_group_name_H-M   'P 1'
#
loop_
_entity.id
_entity.type
_entity.pdbx_description
1 polymer ?
#
loop_
_entity_poly.entity_id
_entity_poly.type
_entity_poly.pdbx_seq_one_letter_code
_entity_poly.pdbx_strand_id
1 'polypeptide(L)'
;MDVNFCVLYKGDGFPPANRYCRECPEAEKACDRLWALVVELSKSNNGGAVKLPETRAEMYPNPKNQEIVHLKINCRWNLGKEDFLYFISTGYANMGRKDERHKREVSPSMTRQVPYVRSIVEAIGGYNIPEIKAVRDIQQKRL
;
A
#
# COMPACT_ATOMS: atom_id res chain seq x y z
N MET A 1 -11.07 -5.89 -6.24
CA MET A 1 -9.80 -6.18 -5.55
C MET A 1 -9.72 -7.69 -5.43
N ASP A 2 -8.58 -8.34 -5.69
CA ASP A 2 -8.44 -9.76 -5.34
C ASP A 2 -8.50 -9.89 -3.82
N VAL A 3 -9.59 -10.46 -3.31
CA VAL A 3 -9.86 -10.63 -1.87
C VAL A 3 -9.02 -11.75 -1.26
N ASN A 4 -8.32 -12.53 -2.07
CA ASN A 4 -7.47 -13.64 -1.62
C ASN A 4 -6.01 -13.23 -1.40
N PHE A 5 -5.68 -11.93 -1.54
CA PHE A 5 -4.32 -11.43 -1.30
C PHE A 5 -3.87 -11.60 0.16
N CYS A 6 -4.82 -11.79 1.07
CA CYS A 6 -4.59 -12.03 2.48
C CYS A 6 -5.62 -13.05 2.99
N VAL A 7 -5.15 -14.14 3.59
CA VAL A 7 -6.03 -15.20 4.14
C VAL A 7 -6.99 -14.71 5.23
N LEU A 8 -6.66 -13.58 5.87
CA LEU A 8 -7.49 -12.98 6.90
C LEU A 8 -8.54 -12.02 6.32
N TYR A 9 -8.41 -11.59 5.05
CA TYR A 9 -9.31 -10.60 4.47
C TYR A 9 -10.76 -11.09 4.42
N LYS A 10 -11.68 -10.30 4.98
CA LYS A 10 -13.13 -10.62 5.04
C LYS A 10 -14.04 -9.67 4.24
N GLY A 11 -13.47 -8.84 3.36
CA GLY A 11 -14.23 -7.91 2.51
C GLY A 11 -14.65 -8.53 1.17
N ASP A 12 -15.53 -7.83 0.44
CA ASP A 12 -15.95 -8.18 -0.92
C ASP A 12 -15.05 -7.54 -2.01
N GLY A 13 -14.04 -6.77 -1.60
CA GLY A 13 -13.13 -6.09 -2.50
C GLY A 13 -13.72 -4.86 -3.22
N PHE A 14 -14.92 -4.42 -2.82
CA PHE A 14 -15.55 -3.17 -3.25
C PHE A 14 -15.37 -2.08 -2.19
N PRO A 15 -15.06 -0.82 -2.58
CA PRO A 15 -15.13 0.29 -1.63
C PRO A 15 -16.55 0.48 -1.10
N PRO A 16 -16.74 0.76 0.21
CA PRO A 16 -15.72 0.97 1.23
C PRO A 16 -15.29 -0.28 2.02
N ALA A 17 -15.77 -1.48 1.67
CA ALA A 17 -15.52 -2.73 2.41
C ALA A 17 -14.06 -3.23 2.34
N ASN A 18 -13.29 -2.73 1.38
CA ASN A 18 -12.04 -2.01 1.64
C ASN A 18 -11.21 -2.29 2.91
N ARG A 19 -11.80 -1.79 4.02
CA ARG A 19 -11.13 -1.36 5.25
C ARG A 19 -10.63 -2.46 6.16
N TYR A 20 -10.68 -3.73 5.75
CA TYR A 20 -10.38 -4.86 6.63
C TYR A 20 -9.04 -4.73 7.36
N CYS A 21 -7.97 -4.32 6.68
CA CYS A 21 -6.66 -4.14 7.32
C CYS A 21 -6.62 -3.03 8.38
N ARG A 22 -7.65 -2.18 8.50
CA ARG A 22 -7.77 -1.16 9.54
C ARG A 22 -8.42 -1.68 10.83
N GLU A 23 -9.18 -2.77 10.73
CA GLU A 23 -9.94 -3.37 11.83
C GLU A 23 -9.45 -4.78 12.20
N CYS A 24 -8.50 -5.32 11.43
CA CYS A 24 -7.92 -6.65 11.66
C CYS A 24 -7.06 -6.64 12.93
N PRO A 25 -7.32 -7.53 13.92
CA PRO A 25 -6.51 -7.61 15.14
C PRO A 25 -5.04 -7.98 14.91
N GLU A 26 -4.75 -8.64 13.78
CA GLU A 26 -3.38 -8.99 13.39
C GLU A 26 -2.68 -7.84 12.63
N ALA A 27 -3.40 -6.78 12.26
CA ALA A 27 -2.81 -5.64 11.54
C ALA A 27 -1.78 -4.90 12.39
N GLU A 28 -2.04 -4.70 13.68
CA GLU A 28 -1.12 -4.01 14.61
C GLU A 28 0.25 -4.70 14.68
N LYS A 29 0.27 -6.03 14.53
CA LYS A 29 1.50 -6.83 14.62
C LYS A 29 2.41 -6.69 13.39
N ALA A 30 1.87 -6.36 12.23
CA ALA A 30 2.66 -6.26 10.99
C ALA A 30 2.23 -5.13 10.06
N CYS A 31 0.98 -5.14 9.58
CA CYS A 31 0.48 -4.20 8.57
C CYS A 31 0.60 -2.74 9.02
N ASP A 32 0.30 -2.46 10.29
CA ASP A 32 0.33 -1.10 10.85
C ASP A 32 1.78 -0.64 11.04
N ARG A 33 2.68 -1.52 11.47
CA ARG A 33 4.10 -1.22 11.62
C ARG A 33 4.75 -0.90 10.27
N LEU A 34 4.49 -1.71 9.26
CA LEU A 34 4.97 -1.45 7.90
C LEU A 34 4.42 -0.11 7.38
N TRP A 35 3.14 0.15 7.61
CA TRP A 35 2.53 1.39 7.17
C TRP A 35 3.05 2.62 7.94
N ALA A 36 3.36 2.47 9.23
CA ALA A 36 3.98 3.52 10.03
C ALA A 36 5.31 3.98 9.41
N LEU A 37 6.15 3.07 8.92
CA LEU A 37 7.37 3.42 8.19
C LEU A 37 7.09 4.27 6.94
N VAL A 38 6.03 3.96 6.19
CA VAL A 38 5.61 4.77 5.02
C VAL A 38 5.15 6.16 5.45
N VAL A 39 4.39 6.26 6.54
CA VAL A 39 3.94 7.53 7.10
C VAL A 39 5.12 8.36 7.62
N GLU A 40 6.05 7.75 8.33
CA GLU A 40 7.29 8.38 8.80
C GLU A 40 8.13 8.88 7.62
N LEU A 41 8.32 8.04 6.60
CA LEU A 41 8.99 8.46 5.37
C LEU A 41 8.31 9.69 4.77
N SER A 42 6.97 9.73 4.69
CA SER A 42 6.23 10.89 4.17
C SER A 42 6.44 12.19 4.97
N LYS A 43 6.85 12.08 6.24
CA LYS A 43 7.10 13.21 7.14
C LYS A 43 8.58 13.57 7.27
N SER A 44 9.48 12.75 6.73
CA SER A 44 10.94 12.85 6.91
C SER A 44 11.55 14.18 6.46
N ASN A 45 10.88 14.91 5.57
CA ASN A 45 11.30 16.25 5.14
C ASN A 45 10.53 17.38 5.86
N ASN A 46 10.34 17.27 7.18
CA ASN A 46 9.59 18.22 8.01
C ASN A 46 8.18 18.56 7.45
N GLY A 47 7.49 17.54 6.95
CA GLY A 47 6.16 17.68 6.31
C GLY A 47 6.19 18.23 4.87
N GLY A 48 7.37 18.53 4.33
CA GLY A 48 7.62 18.85 2.93
C GLY A 48 7.60 17.62 2.02
N ALA A 49 7.75 17.87 0.72
CA ALA A 49 7.78 16.83 -0.31
C ALA A 49 8.99 15.91 -0.13
N VAL A 50 8.78 14.60 -0.24
CA VAL A 50 9.84 13.58 -0.23
C VAL A 50 9.96 12.99 -1.62
N LYS A 51 11.14 13.10 -2.24
CA LYS A 51 11.38 12.52 -3.57
C LYS A 51 11.45 11.00 -3.46
N LEU A 52 10.69 10.33 -4.31
CA LEU A 52 10.70 8.87 -4.40
C LEU A 52 11.84 8.41 -5.33
N PRO A 53 12.79 7.59 -4.85
CA PRO A 53 13.93 7.10 -5.64
C PRO A 53 13.52 6.54 -7.01
N GLU A 54 14.32 6.73 -8.04
CA GLU A 54 14.08 6.18 -9.40
C GLU A 54 12.74 6.59 -10.03
N THR A 55 12.06 7.61 -9.49
CA THR A 55 10.82 8.13 -10.05
C THR A 55 10.81 9.66 -10.07
N ARG A 56 9.90 10.25 -10.84
CA ARG A 56 9.60 11.69 -10.79
C ARG A 56 8.55 12.03 -9.73
N ALA A 57 8.15 11.06 -8.91
CA ALA A 57 7.08 11.25 -7.95
C ALA A 57 7.61 11.84 -6.65
N GLU A 58 6.77 12.66 -6.04
CA GLU A 58 6.95 13.19 -4.70
C GLU A 58 5.87 12.63 -3.80
N MET A 59 6.24 12.31 -2.56
CA MET A 59 5.35 11.87 -1.50
C MET A 59 5.13 12.97 -0.48
N TYR A 60 3.89 13.10 -0.01
CA TYR A 60 3.47 14.06 0.98
C TYR A 60 2.62 13.38 2.05
N PRO A 61 2.69 13.83 3.32
CA PRO A 61 1.84 13.30 4.36
C PRO A 61 0.39 13.75 4.16
N ASN A 62 -0.56 12.94 4.62
CA ASN A 62 -1.96 13.34 4.72
C ASN A 62 -2.33 13.64 6.19
N PRO A 63 -2.48 14.91 6.58
CA PRO A 63 -2.77 15.26 7.98
C PRO A 63 -4.17 14.85 8.42
N LYS A 64 -5.10 14.60 7.48
CA LYS A 64 -6.50 14.25 7.79
C LYS A 64 -6.72 12.74 7.94
N ASN A 65 -5.87 11.92 7.34
CA ASN A 65 -6.04 10.47 7.35
C ASN A 65 -4.68 9.78 7.20
N GLN A 66 -4.19 9.18 8.28
CA GLN A 66 -2.89 8.50 8.30
C GLN A 66 -2.87 7.22 7.47
N GLU A 67 -4.03 6.64 7.11
CA GLU A 67 -4.12 5.44 6.26
C GLU A 67 -3.89 5.75 4.77
N ILE A 68 -3.60 7.01 4.44
CA ILE A 68 -3.38 7.49 3.07
C ILE A 68 -2.15 8.39 3.04
N VAL A 69 -1.25 8.19 2.09
CA VAL A 69 -0.25 9.19 1.70
C VAL A 69 -0.62 9.79 0.36
N HIS A 70 -0.18 11.02 0.12
CA HIS A 70 -0.35 11.65 -1.18
C HIS A 70 0.89 11.46 -2.01
N LEU A 71 0.68 11.14 -3.27
CA LEU A 71 1.74 11.06 -4.26
C LEU A 71 1.44 12.11 -5.35
N LYS A 72 2.48 12.74 -5.89
CA LYS A 72 2.36 13.78 -6.92
C LYS A 72 3.41 13.60 -7.99
N ILE A 73 2.99 13.67 -9.26
CA ILE A 73 3.89 13.84 -10.41
C ILE A 73 3.44 15.09 -11.17
N ASN A 74 2.40 14.92 -11.98
CA ASN A 74 1.71 16.03 -12.66
C ASN A 74 0.41 16.39 -11.93
N CYS A 75 -0.30 15.36 -11.45
CA CYS A 75 -1.47 15.47 -10.60
C CYS A 75 -1.21 14.80 -9.25
N ARG A 76 -2.03 15.16 -8.25
CA ARG A 76 -2.00 14.55 -6.92
C ARG A 76 -3.00 13.40 -6.89
N TRP A 77 -2.55 12.25 -6.40
CA TRP A 77 -3.40 11.08 -6.13
C TRP A 77 -3.13 10.54 -4.73
N ASN A 78 -3.95 9.59 -4.32
CA ASN A 78 -3.86 8.95 -3.01
C ASN A 78 -3.29 7.54 -3.17
N LEU A 79 -2.34 7.18 -2.31
CA LEU A 79 -1.96 5.80 -2.07
C LEU A 79 -2.50 5.40 -0.71
N GLY A 80 -3.49 4.50 -0.70
CA GLY A 80 -4.02 3.94 0.53
C GLY A 80 -3.14 2.80 1.04
N LYS A 81 -3.16 2.58 2.35
CA LYS A 81 -2.50 1.45 3.01
C LYS A 81 -2.85 0.11 2.39
N GLU A 82 -4.13 -0.13 2.10
CA GLU A 82 -4.59 -1.39 1.49
C GLU A 82 -4.00 -1.62 0.10
N ASP A 83 -3.92 -0.59 -0.75
CA ASP A 83 -3.32 -0.70 -2.08
C ASP A 83 -1.82 -1.02 -1.97
N PHE A 84 -1.13 -0.40 -1.00
CA PHE A 84 0.27 -0.67 -0.71
C PHE A 84 0.45 -2.13 -0.24
N LEU A 85 -0.31 -2.56 0.77
CA LEU A 85 -0.26 -3.93 1.31
C LEU A 85 -0.65 -4.99 0.27
N TYR A 86 -1.58 -4.67 -0.61
CA TYR A 86 -1.95 -5.50 -1.75
C TYR A 86 -0.73 -5.75 -2.64
N PHE A 87 -0.02 -4.68 -3.02
CA PHE A 87 1.19 -4.79 -3.81
C PHE A 87 2.31 -5.57 -3.09
N ILE A 88 2.47 -5.41 -1.78
CA ILE A 88 3.45 -6.18 -1.00
C ILE A 88 3.18 -7.69 -1.08
N SER A 89 1.90 -8.09 -1.10
CA SER A 89 1.46 -9.48 -1.23
C SER A 89 1.62 -10.03 -2.65
N THR A 90 1.13 -9.28 -3.64
CA THR A 90 0.95 -9.79 -5.01
C THR A 90 2.11 -9.47 -5.94
N GLY A 91 2.91 -8.44 -5.64
CA GLY A 91 3.97 -7.93 -6.51
C GLY A 91 3.48 -7.14 -7.72
N TYR A 92 2.16 -6.99 -7.90
CA TYR A 92 1.55 -6.32 -9.03
C TYR A 92 0.40 -5.40 -8.60
N ALA A 93 0.29 -4.26 -9.29
CA ALA A 93 -0.77 -3.28 -9.11
C ALA A 93 -0.99 -2.58 -10.46
N ASN A 94 -1.30 -3.37 -11.50
CA ASN A 94 -1.44 -2.85 -12.84
C ASN A 94 -2.68 -1.95 -12.94
N MET A 95 -2.60 -0.97 -13.83
CA MET A 95 -3.76 -0.18 -14.22
C MET A 95 -4.69 -1.08 -15.01
N GLY A 96 -5.83 -1.43 -14.44
CA GLY A 96 -6.90 -2.18 -15.12
C GLY A 96 -8.11 -1.30 -15.37
N ARG A 97 -9.04 -1.82 -16.17
CA ARG A 97 -10.34 -1.20 -16.42
C ARG A 97 -11.33 -1.50 -15.30
N LYS A 98 -12.45 -0.77 -15.25
CA LYS A 98 -13.45 -0.87 -14.18
C LYS A 98 -14.06 -2.27 -14.06
N ASP A 99 -14.28 -2.91 -15.20
CA ASP A 99 -14.75 -4.29 -15.33
C ASP A 99 -13.71 -5.32 -14.88
N GLU A 100 -12.41 -4.99 -14.88
CA GLU A 100 -11.30 -5.89 -14.55
C GLU A 100 -10.93 -5.92 -13.07
N ARG A 101 -11.68 -5.22 -12.19
CA ARG A 101 -11.39 -5.15 -10.75
C ARG A 101 -11.35 -6.50 -10.04
N HIS A 102 -11.92 -7.54 -10.63
CA HIS A 102 -11.89 -8.91 -10.13
C HIS A 102 -10.57 -9.63 -10.46
N LYS A 103 -9.77 -9.13 -11.41
CA LYS A 103 -8.49 -9.72 -11.79
C LYS A 103 -7.43 -9.40 -10.74
N ARG A 104 -6.67 -10.43 -10.33
CA ARG A 104 -5.58 -10.35 -9.35
C ARG A 104 -4.43 -9.41 -9.74
N GLU A 105 -4.23 -9.19 -11.03
CA GLU A 105 -3.13 -8.33 -11.49
C GLU A 105 -3.50 -6.84 -11.43
N VAL A 106 -4.78 -6.52 -11.25
CA VAL A 106 -5.32 -5.17 -11.33
C VAL A 106 -5.34 -4.50 -9.96
N SER A 107 -4.80 -3.29 -9.90
CA SER A 107 -4.84 -2.45 -8.69
C SER A 107 -6.30 -2.17 -8.29
N PRO A 108 -6.63 -2.24 -6.99
CA PRO A 108 -7.96 -1.92 -6.48
C PRO A 108 -8.39 -0.49 -6.75
N SER A 109 -7.43 0.44 -6.72
CA SER A 109 -7.64 1.84 -7.10
C SER A 109 -7.62 2.10 -8.61
N MET A 110 -7.32 1.08 -9.42
CA MET A 110 -7.16 1.18 -10.88
C MET A 110 -6.13 2.23 -11.30
N THR A 111 -5.13 2.49 -10.44
CA THR A 111 -4.03 3.42 -10.75
C THR A 111 -2.72 2.64 -10.91
N ARG A 112 -1.83 3.11 -11.79
CA ARG A 112 -0.50 2.51 -11.97
C ARG A 112 0.35 2.86 -10.76
N GLN A 113 0.30 2.05 -9.71
CA GLN A 113 0.99 2.33 -8.44
C GLN A 113 2.34 1.63 -8.30
N VAL A 114 2.58 0.56 -9.09
CA VAL A 114 3.78 -0.30 -9.02
C VAL A 114 5.10 0.46 -8.89
N PRO A 115 5.46 1.42 -9.77
CA PRO A 115 6.76 2.07 -9.67
C PRO A 115 6.93 2.87 -8.37
N TYR A 116 5.84 3.47 -7.87
CA TYR A 116 5.89 4.28 -6.64
C TYR A 116 5.93 3.41 -5.40
N VAL A 117 5.20 2.29 -5.39
CA VAL A 117 5.27 1.36 -4.26
C VAL A 117 6.66 0.72 -4.17
N ARG A 118 7.25 0.31 -5.31
CA ARG A 118 8.65 -0.19 -5.33
C ARG A 118 9.63 0.85 -4.79
N SER A 119 9.46 2.10 -5.22
CA SER A 119 10.30 3.21 -4.77
C SER A 119 10.15 3.50 -3.28
N ILE A 120 8.93 3.45 -2.74
CA ILE A 120 8.67 3.54 -1.30
C ILE A 120 9.33 2.39 -0.55
N VAL A 121 9.20 1.15 -1.04
CA VAL A 121 9.84 -0.02 -0.44
C VAL A 121 11.35 0.16 -0.37
N GLU A 122 11.98 0.64 -1.43
CA GLU A 122 13.42 0.94 -1.43
C GLU A 122 13.76 2.01 -0.38
N ALA A 123 12.98 3.10 -0.34
CA ALA A 123 13.21 4.21 0.57
C ALA A 123 13.03 3.86 2.06
N ILE A 124 12.21 2.85 2.41
CA ILE A 124 12.04 2.38 3.79
C ILE A 124 13.02 1.27 4.19
N GLY A 125 13.97 0.89 3.31
CA GLY A 125 15.01 -0.11 3.61
C GLY A 125 14.96 -1.39 2.78
N GLY A 126 14.12 -1.45 1.75
CA GLY A 126 14.04 -2.54 0.79
C GLY A 126 13.18 -3.74 1.24
N TYR A 127 13.07 -4.76 0.38
CA TYR A 127 12.17 -5.90 0.58
C TYR A 127 12.53 -6.84 1.75
N ASN A 128 13.72 -6.69 2.32
CA ASN A 128 14.25 -7.63 3.31
C ASN A 128 14.04 -7.17 4.77
N ILE A 129 13.43 -6.00 4.98
CA ILE A 129 13.14 -5.49 6.31
C ILE A 129 12.15 -6.40 7.06
N PRO A 130 12.23 -6.49 8.40
CA PRO A 130 11.35 -7.33 9.21
C PRO A 130 9.86 -7.08 8.98
N GLU A 131 9.46 -5.83 8.77
CA GLU A 131 8.06 -5.42 8.63
C GLU A 131 7.43 -5.97 7.34
N ILE A 132 8.18 -5.97 6.23
CA ILE A 132 7.71 -6.57 4.96
C ILE A 132 7.59 -8.09 5.09
N LYS A 133 8.55 -8.73 5.76
CA LYS A 133 8.50 -10.19 6.00
C LYS A 133 7.28 -10.55 6.86
N ALA A 134 7.07 -9.84 7.96
CA ALA A 134 5.93 -10.06 8.86
C ALA A 134 4.58 -9.88 8.13
N VAL A 135 4.45 -8.85 7.28
CA VAL A 135 3.24 -8.66 6.48
C VAL A 135 3.03 -9.82 5.52
N ARG A 136 4.07 -10.26 4.80
CA ARG A 136 3.98 -11.41 3.92
C ARG A 136 3.61 -12.68 4.66
N ASP A 137 4.19 -12.93 5.83
CA ASP A 137 3.87 -14.09 6.66
C ASP A 137 2.40 -14.09 7.10
N ILE A 138 1.84 -12.95 7.50
CA ILE A 138 0.43 -12.84 7.87
C ILE A 138 -0.49 -13.00 6.66
N GLN A 139 -0.14 -12.39 5.53
CA GLN A 139 -0.96 -12.43 4.31
C GLN A 139 -0.94 -13.81 3.65
N GLN A 140 0.20 -14.50 3.71
CA GLN A 140 0.43 -15.81 3.09
C GLN A 140 0.38 -16.97 4.08
N LYS A 141 -0.04 -16.73 5.34
CA LYS A 141 -0.21 -17.76 6.36
C LYS A 141 -1.16 -18.84 5.85
N ARG A 142 -0.61 -19.84 5.18
CA ARG A 142 -1.30 -21.10 4.95
C ARG A 142 -1.38 -21.75 6.32
N LEU A 143 -2.61 -21.84 6.85
CA LEU A 143 -2.91 -22.82 7.90
C LEU A 143 -2.52 -24.22 7.40
#